data_AF-A0A1G5RC38-F1
#
_entry.id   AF-A0A1G5RC38-F1
#
_cell.length_a   1.000
_cell.length_b   1.000
_cell.length_c   1.000
_cell.angle_alpha   90.00
_cell.angle_beta   90.00
_cell.angle_gamma   90.00
#
_symmetry.space_group_name_H-M   'P 1'
#
loop_
_entity.id
_entity.type
_entity.pdbx_description
1 polymer ?
#
loop_
_entity_poly.entity_id
_entity_poly.type
_entity_poly.pdbx_seq_one_letter_code
_entity_poly.pdbx_strand_id
1 'polypeptide(L)'
;MSAFDWPALQRAGLNGLNLRPEDFWALTPRELQVMLGAEARPALGRSGLQALMQAYPDGAGLPETDGGYNGSGRSEHADGSRATA
;
A
#
# COMPACT_ATOMS: atom_id res chain seq x y z
N MET A 1 -5.69 -2.06 16.47
CA MET A 1 -6.45 -1.81 15.22
C MET A 1 -6.57 -3.14 14.50
N SER A 2 -7.77 -3.67 14.31
CA SER A 2 -7.94 -4.90 13.53
C SER A 2 -7.63 -4.61 12.07
N ALA A 3 -6.70 -5.36 11.48
CA ALA A 3 -6.47 -5.31 10.05
C ALA A 3 -7.78 -5.63 9.31
N PHE A 4 -7.95 -5.04 8.14
CA PHE A 4 -9.06 -5.39 7.27
C PHE A 4 -8.93 -6.86 6.83
N ASP A 5 -10.00 -7.65 6.96
CA ASP A 5 -10.02 -9.09 6.68
C ASP A 5 -10.02 -9.39 5.17
N TRP A 6 -8.88 -9.13 4.56
CA TRP A 6 -8.63 -9.35 3.14
C TRP A 6 -8.89 -10.79 2.66
N PRO A 7 -8.49 -11.84 3.43
CA PRO A 7 -8.77 -13.22 3.02
C PRO A 7 -10.27 -13.55 3.01
N ALA A 8 -11.05 -12.98 3.93
CA ALA A 8 -12.50 -13.20 3.97
C ALA A 8 -13.18 -12.55 2.76
N LEU A 9 -12.77 -11.33 2.39
CA LEU A 9 -13.30 -10.63 1.22
C LEU A 9 -13.03 -11.41 -0.08
N GLN A 10 -11.79 -11.89 -0.27
CA GLN A 10 -11.43 -12.66 -1.46
C GLN A 10 -12.18 -14.00 -1.53
N ARG A 11 -12.40 -14.67 -0.39
CA ARG A 11 -13.23 -15.89 -0.38
C ARG A 11 -14.67 -15.60 -0.76
N ALA A 12 -15.25 -14.52 -0.24
CA ALA A 12 -16.62 -14.13 -0.57
C ALA A 12 -16.77 -13.75 -2.06
N GLY A 13 -15.83 -13.00 -2.62
CA GLY A 13 -15.86 -12.58 -4.02
C GLY A 13 -15.50 -13.69 -5.02
N LEU A 14 -14.32 -14.29 -4.88
CA LEU A 14 -13.78 -15.23 -5.87
C LEU A 14 -14.39 -16.64 -5.74
N ASN A 15 -14.70 -17.09 -4.52
CA ASN A 15 -15.28 -18.42 -4.30
C ASN A 15 -16.80 -18.35 -4.06
N GLY A 16 -17.29 -17.35 -3.32
CA GLY A 16 -18.72 -17.23 -2.99
C GLY A 16 -19.57 -16.75 -4.18
N LEU A 17 -19.15 -15.68 -4.84
CA LEU A 17 -19.83 -15.13 -6.03
C LEU A 17 -19.29 -15.73 -7.35
N ASN A 18 -18.27 -16.59 -7.28
CA ASN A 18 -17.61 -17.22 -8.43
C ASN A 18 -17.15 -16.21 -9.50
N LEU A 19 -16.73 -15.02 -9.06
CA LEU A 19 -16.22 -13.97 -9.94
C LEU A 19 -14.84 -14.34 -10.45
N ARG A 20 -14.58 -14.03 -11.73
CA ARG A 20 -13.21 -14.06 -12.25
C ARG A 20 -12.39 -12.98 -11.54
N PRO A 21 -11.09 -13.18 -11.30
CA PRO A 21 -10.27 -12.19 -10.62
C PRO A 21 -10.32 -10.79 -11.26
N GLU A 22 -10.32 -10.74 -12.59
CA GLU A 22 -10.47 -9.50 -13.36
C GLU A 22 -11.79 -8.76 -13.09
N ASP A 23 -12.91 -9.49 -13.03
CA ASP A 23 -14.22 -8.91 -12.74
C ASP A 23 -14.27 -8.40 -11.30
N PHE A 24 -13.76 -9.18 -10.35
CA PHE A 24 -13.71 -8.80 -8.94
C PHE A 24 -12.94 -7.48 -8.72
N TRP A 25 -11.83 -7.29 -9.43
CA TRP A 25 -11.03 -6.07 -9.34
C TRP A 25 -11.57 -4.89 -10.16
N ALA A 26 -12.39 -5.16 -11.16
CA ALA A 26 -13.07 -4.12 -11.93
C ALA A 26 -14.30 -3.54 -11.20
N LEU A 27 -14.90 -4.32 -10.28
CA LEU A 27 -16.07 -3.89 -9.51
C LEU A 27 -15.71 -2.78 -8.53
N THR A 28 -16.62 -1.81 -8.41
CA THR A 28 -16.58 -0.87 -7.31
C THR A 28 -16.90 -1.61 -5.99
N PRO A 29 -16.36 -1.17 -4.85
CA PRO A 29 -16.73 -1.73 -3.54
C PRO A 29 -18.23 -1.67 -3.25
N ARG A 30 -18.95 -0.76 -3.91
CA ARG A 30 -20.40 -0.62 -3.77
C ARG A 30 -21.16 -1.73 -4.50
N GLU A 31 -20.76 -2.04 -5.73
CA GLU A 31 -21.36 -3.13 -6.51
C GLU A 31 -21.10 -4.47 -5.82
N LEU A 32 -19.87 -4.67 -5.32
CA LEU A 32 -19.53 -5.87 -4.55
C LEU A 32 -20.42 -6.03 -3.31
N GLN A 33 -20.67 -4.95 -2.56
CA GLN A 33 -21.58 -4.98 -1.39
C GLN A 33 -23.00 -5.40 -1.77
N VAL A 34 -23.52 -4.87 -2.89
CA VAL A 34 -24.86 -5.23 -3.38
C VAL A 34 -24.91 -6.71 -3.76
N MET A 35 -23.90 -7.21 -4.46
CA MET A 35 -23.83 -8.63 -4.86
C MET A 35 -23.68 -9.57 -3.66
N LEU A 36 -23.00 -9.13 -2.60
CA LEU A 36 -22.89 -9.85 -1.33
C LEU A 36 -24.16 -9.78 -0.47
N GLY A 37 -25.20 -9.07 -0.90
CA GLY A 37 -26.43 -8.88 -0.12
C GLY A 37 -26.23 -8.03 1.12
N ALA A 38 -25.15 -7.26 1.19
CA ALA A 38 -24.89 -6.36 2.32
C ALA A 38 -25.82 -5.14 2.24
N GLU A 39 -26.39 -4.76 3.37
CA GLU A 39 -27.16 -3.52 3.43
C GLU A 39 -26.29 -2.32 3.02
N ALA A 40 -26.90 -1.48 2.20
CA ALA A 40 -26.37 -0.23 1.76
C ALA A 40 -25.96 0.64 2.95
N ARG A 41 -24.66 0.70 3.26
CA ARG A 41 -24.19 1.72 4.21
C ARG A 41 -24.35 3.11 3.59
N PRO A 42 -24.80 4.10 4.37
CA PRO A 42 -24.92 5.48 3.88
C PRO A 42 -23.54 6.01 3.47
N ALA A 43 -23.53 6.85 2.43
CA ALA A 43 -22.31 7.49 1.97
C ALA A 43 -21.66 8.30 3.11
N LEU A 44 -20.32 8.30 3.16
CA LEU A 44 -19.58 9.04 4.16
C LEU A 44 -19.87 10.54 3.99
N GLY A 45 -20.52 11.14 4.98
CA GLY A 45 -20.78 12.57 5.02
C GLY A 45 -19.51 13.39 5.30
N ARG A 46 -19.60 14.71 5.12
CA ARG A 46 -18.46 15.62 5.31
C ARG A 46 -17.87 15.57 6.73
N SER A 47 -18.73 15.44 7.75
CA SER A 47 -18.31 15.29 9.15
C SER A 47 -17.52 14.02 9.40
N GLY A 48 -17.95 12.90 8.80
CA GLY A 48 -17.25 11.61 8.89
C GLY A 48 -15.88 11.68 8.23
N LEU A 49 -15.77 12.33 7.07
CA LEU A 49 -14.48 12.56 6.43
C LEU A 49 -13.55 13.42 7.29
N GLN A 50 -14.07 14.48 7.91
CA GLN A 50 -13.29 15.32 8.82
C GLN A 50 -12.77 14.54 10.03
N ALA A 51 -13.59 13.65 10.61
CA ALA A 51 -13.17 12.77 11.69
C ALA A 51 -12.05 11.81 11.27
N LEU A 52 -12.09 11.28 10.04
CA LEU A 52 -11.01 10.43 9.51
C LEU A 52 -9.71 11.19 9.33
N MET A 53 -9.76 12.41 8.78
CA MET A 53 -8.57 13.25 8.59
C MET A 53 -7.89 13.58 9.93
N GLN A 54 -8.68 13.74 11.00
CA GLN A 54 -8.14 13.94 12.35
C GLN A 54 -7.57 12.66 12.95
N ALA A 55 -8.21 11.51 12.69
CA ALA A 55 -7.78 10.22 13.22
C ALA A 55 -6.53 9.65 12.51
N TYR A 56 -6.34 9.99 11.23
CA TYR A 56 -5.26 9.50 10.38
C TYR A 56 -4.58 10.67 9.64
N PRO A 57 -3.72 11.45 10.31
CA PRO A 57 -3.01 12.55 9.68
C PRO A 57 -1.89 12.04 8.76
N ASP A 58 -1.88 12.49 7.51
CA ASP A 58 -0.92 12.04 6.47
C ASP A 58 0.54 12.48 6.73
N GLY A 59 0.78 13.34 7.73
CA GLY A 59 2.08 14.00 7.98
C GLY A 59 3.00 13.31 8.99
N ALA A 60 2.65 12.14 9.54
CA ALA A 60 3.45 11.51 10.59
C ALA A 60 4.44 10.47 10.03
N GLY A 61 5.64 10.95 9.67
CA GLY A 61 6.87 10.18 9.94
C GLY A 61 7.47 9.36 8.79
N LEU A 62 7.82 9.98 7.67
CA LEU A 62 9.17 9.70 7.19
C LEU A 62 10.10 10.52 8.08
N PRO A 63 11.04 9.90 8.82
CA PRO A 63 12.08 10.69 9.46
C PRO A 63 12.75 11.49 8.36
N GLU A 64 12.78 12.82 8.53
CA GLU A 64 13.67 13.67 7.75
C GLU A 64 15.07 13.08 7.98
N THR A 65 15.55 12.33 6.98
CA THR A 65 16.89 11.76 7.03
C THR A 65 17.83 12.92 6.81
N ASP A 66 18.23 13.58 7.90
CA ASP A 66 19.46 14.38 7.94
C ASP A 66 20.65 13.41 7.85
N GLY A 67 20.75 12.72 6.72
CA GLY A 67 21.77 11.74 6.41
C GLY A 67 22.71 12.35 5.41
N GLY A 68 23.67 13.14 5.89
CA GLY A 68 24.74 13.71 5.09
C GLY A 68 25.37 12.65 4.18
N TYR A 69 25.27 12.86 2.87
CA TYR A 69 25.90 12.01 1.86
C TYR A 69 27.43 12.19 1.97
N ASN A 70 28.08 11.42 2.84
CA ASN A 70 29.52 11.33 2.90
C ASN A 70 30.02 10.48 1.72
N GLY A 71 30.27 11.16 0.60
CA GLY A 71 31.06 10.61 -0.49
C GLY A 71 32.53 10.47 -0.06
N SER A 72 32.89 9.33 0.51
CA SER A 72 34.30 8.95 0.65
C SER A 72 34.53 7.46 0.38
N GLY A 73 34.30 7.09 -0.89
CA GLY A 73 34.90 5.91 -1.49
C GLY A 73 36.30 6.24 -2.01
N ARG A 74 37.29 6.29 -1.11
CA ARG A 74 38.71 6.19 -1.48
C ARG A 74 38.96 4.73 -1.84
N SER A 75 39.06 4.44 -3.13
CA SER A 75 39.61 3.18 -3.64
C SER A 75 40.99 3.47 -4.21
N GLU A 76 42.02 3.24 -3.39
CA GLU A 76 43.40 3.08 -3.84
C GLU A 76 43.45 1.98 -4.90
N HIS A 77 43.62 2.39 -6.16
CA HIS A 77 44.04 1.47 -7.21
C HIS A 77 45.53 1.17 -6.99
N ALA A 78 45.77 -0.02 -6.46
CA ALA A 78 47.09 -0.59 -6.26
C ALA A 78 47.88 -0.64 -7.57
N ASP A 79 49.12 -0.18 -7.48
CA ASP A 79 50.19 -0.26 -8.45
C ASP A 79 50.42 -1.73 -8.89
N GLY A 80 50.02 -2.02 -10.13
CA GLY A 80 50.28 -3.29 -10.80
C GLY A 80 51.53 -3.17 -11.66
N SER A 81 52.68 -3.41 -11.05
CA SER A 81 53.96 -3.68 -11.71
C SER A 81 53.82 -4.53 -12.99
N ARG A 82 54.35 -4.03 -14.12
CA ARG A 82 54.91 -4.85 -15.19
C ARG A 82 56.19 -4.21 -15.74
N ALA A 83 57.31 -4.61 -15.15
CA ALA A 83 58.57 -4.74 -15.88
C ALA A 83 58.60 -6.14 -16.51
N THR A 84 59.06 -6.23 -17.77
CA THR A 84 60.03 -7.20 -18.33
C THR A 84 59.74 -7.54 -19.80
N ALA A 85 60.81 -7.47 -20.58
CA ALA A 85 61.10 -8.04 -21.91
C ALA A 85 60.54 -7.29 -23.14
#